data_AF-A0A7L0DBU4-F1
#
_entry.id   AF-A0A7L0DBU4-F1
#
_cell.length_a   1.000
_cell.length_b   1.000
_cell.length_c   1.000
_cell.angle_alpha   90.00
_cell.angle_beta   90.00
_cell.angle_gamma   90.00
#
_symmetry.space_group_name_H-M   'P 1'
#
loop_
_entity.id
_entity.type
_entity.pdbx_description
1 polymer ?
#
loop_
_entity_poly.entity_id
_entity_poly.type
_entity_poly.pdbx_seq_one_letter_code
_entity_poly.pdbx_strand_id
1 'polypeptide(L)' 'KKAWCRVRGEECELLVETTGGQPQQPYRIEAKKGKITIVDDQYHRTVSITMTNLQAEDSGTYSCA' A
#
# COMPACT_ATOMS: atom_id res chain seq x y z
N LYS A 1 -3.41 0.68 -11.76
CA LYS A 1 -2.62 1.01 -10.55
C LYS A 1 -3.47 0.76 -9.32
N LYS A 2 -2.84 0.57 -8.17
CA LYS A 2 -3.41 0.39 -6.83
C LYS A 2 -2.57 1.19 -5.85
N ALA A 3 -3.20 1.88 -4.93
CA ALA A 3 -2.56 2.77 -3.98
C ALA A 3 -3.02 2.47 -2.56
N TRP A 4 -2.13 2.72 -1.61
CA TRP A 4 -2.43 2.74 -0.20
C TRP A 4 -2.13 4.13 0.35
N CYS A 5 -3.13 4.78 0.94
CA CYS A 5 -2.99 6.09 1.54
C CYS A 5 -3.56 6.15 2.95
N ARG A 6 -3.08 7.13 3.71
CA ARG A 6 -3.62 7.48 5.02
C ARG A 6 -4.53 8.69 4.90
N VAL A 7 -5.73 8.58 5.44
CA VAL A 7 -6.70 9.68 5.40
C VAL A 7 -6.43 10.63 6.56
N ARG A 8 -6.31 11.92 6.26
CA ARG A 8 -6.13 13.01 7.21
C ARG A 8 -7.08 14.15 6.85
N GLY A 9 -8.19 14.26 7.57
CA GLY A 9 -9.27 15.18 7.19
C GLY A 9 -9.86 14.78 5.85
N GLU A 10 -9.85 15.69 4.88
CA GLU A 10 -10.31 15.46 3.51
C GLU A 10 -9.18 15.01 2.56
N GLU A 11 -7.94 14.93 3.05
CA GLU A 11 -6.78 14.57 2.25
C GLU A 11 -6.38 13.09 2.43
N CYS A 12 -5.86 12.50 1.35
CA CYS A 12 -5.34 11.14 1.29
C CYS A 12 -3.82 11.21 1.06
N GLU A 13 -3.04 11.08 2.14
CA GLU A 13 -1.57 11.08 2.10
C GLU A 13 -1.10 9.75 1.48
N LEU A 14 -0.60 9.80 0.25
CA LEU A 14 -0.09 8.62 -0.45
C LEU A 14 1.11 8.01 0.30
N LEU A 15 0.99 6.73 0.66
CA LEU A 15 2.06 5.99 1.34
C LEU A 15 2.83 5.08 0.39
N VAL A 16 2.12 4.40 -0.52
CA VAL A 16 2.72 3.54 -1.55
C VAL A 16 1.74 3.36 -2.72
N GLU A 17 2.27 3.28 -3.94
CA GLU A 17 1.50 3.01 -5.17
C GLU A 17 2.21 1.93 -5.99
N THR A 18 1.43 1.06 -6.64
CA THR A 18 1.93 0.19 -7.70
C THR A 18 2.36 0.97 -8.94
N THR A 19 3.47 0.62 -9.57
CA THR A 19 3.90 1.22 -10.85
C THR A 19 3.19 0.65 -12.09
N GLY A 20 2.39 -0.41 -11.93
CA GLY A 20 1.77 -1.14 -13.04
C GLY A 20 2.68 -2.26 -13.52
N GLY A 21 2.54 -3.44 -12.90
CA GLY A 21 3.30 -4.64 -13.26
C GLY A 21 2.58 -5.52 -14.27
N GLN A 22 3.29 -6.51 -14.81
CA GLN A 22 2.70 -7.52 -15.70
C GLN A 22 1.72 -8.41 -14.91
N PRO A 23 0.57 -8.79 -15.49
CA PRO A 23 -0.46 -9.62 -14.83
C PRO A 23 -0.04 -11.05 -14.52
N GLN A 24 1.18 -11.42 -14.87
CA GLN A 24 1.64 -12.80 -14.80
C GLN A 24 2.29 -13.14 -13.46
N GLN A 25 2.72 -12.16 -12.66
CA GLN A 25 3.29 -12.40 -11.33
C GLN A 25 2.93 -11.30 -10.31
N PRO A 26 2.73 -11.67 -9.03
CA PRO A 26 2.62 -10.69 -7.97
C PRO A 26 3.89 -9.84 -7.91
N TYR A 27 3.73 -8.52 -7.89
CA TYR A 27 4.87 -7.62 -7.77
C TYR A 27 4.79 -6.82 -6.46
N ARG A 28 5.97 -6.64 -5.87
CA ARG A 28 6.18 -6.07 -4.54
C ARG A 28 6.83 -4.70 -4.68
N ILE A 29 6.27 -3.70 -4.00
CA ILE A 29 6.86 -2.36 -3.89
C ILE A 29 6.99 -2.00 -2.42
N GLU A 30 8.18 -1.50 -2.06
CA GLU A 30 8.50 -1.07 -0.71
C GLU A 30 8.57 0.46 -0.64
N ALA A 31 8.05 1.01 0.45
CA ALA A 31 8.02 2.44 0.72
C ALA A 31 8.38 2.73 2.19
N LYS A 32 8.58 4.03 2.49
CA LYS A 32 8.92 4.53 3.84
C LYS A 32 10.07 3.73 4.49
N LYS A 33 11.17 3.54 3.73
CA LYS A 33 12.36 2.77 4.15
C LYS A 33 12.06 1.30 4.49
N GLY A 34 11.22 0.65 3.69
CA GLY A 34 10.86 -0.76 3.85
C GLY A 34 9.79 -1.04 4.91
N LYS A 35 9.32 -0.01 5.64
CA LYS A 35 8.28 -0.18 6.67
C LYS A 35 6.93 -0.55 6.09
N ILE A 36 6.66 -0.11 4.86
CA ILE A 36 5.40 -0.37 4.15
C ILE A 36 5.73 -1.15 2.88
N THR A 37 4.98 -2.22 2.65
CA THR A 37 5.03 -2.99 1.41
C THR A 37 3.62 -3.10 0.83
N ILE A 38 3.49 -2.91 -0.48
CA ILE A 38 2.33 -3.32 -1.25
C ILE A 38 2.69 -4.51 -2.14
N VAL A 39 1.83 -5.52 -2.15
CA VAL A 39 1.89 -6.65 -3.07
C VAL A 39 0.59 -6.67 -3.86
N ASP A 40 0.68 -6.52 -5.19
CA ASP A 40 -0.46 -6.62 -6.10
C ASP A 40 -0.45 -8.00 -6.77
N ASP A 41 -1.29 -8.91 -6.28
CA ASP A 41 -1.51 -10.22 -6.88
C ASP A 41 -2.69 -10.12 -7.86
N GLN A 42 -2.34 -9.86 -9.13
CA GLN A 42 -3.34 -9.68 -10.19
C GLN A 42 -4.05 -10.98 -10.58
N TYR A 43 -3.46 -12.15 -10.30
CA TYR A 43 -4.07 -13.45 -10.57
C TYR A 43 -5.21 -13.72 -9.58
N HIS A 44 -4.94 -13.54 -8.28
CA HIS A 44 -5.94 -13.70 -7.22
C HIS A 44 -6.76 -12.43 -6.97
N ARG A 45 -6.53 -11.36 -7.74
CA ARG A 45 -7.21 -10.05 -7.63
C ARG A 45 -7.17 -9.49 -6.21
N THR A 46 -6.06 -9.69 -5.52
CA THR A 46 -5.87 -9.32 -4.12
C THR A 46 -4.69 -8.37 -4.00
N VAL A 47 -4.87 -7.30 -3.21
CA VAL A 47 -3.79 -6.39 -2.86
C VAL A 47 -3.52 -6.56 -1.36
N SER A 48 -2.27 -6.88 -1.03
CA SER A 48 -1.84 -7.08 0.35
C SER A 48 -0.91 -5.94 0.77
N ILE A 49 -1.24 -5.30 1.89
CA ILE A 49 -0.43 -4.24 2.49
C ILE A 49 0.20 -4.81 3.74
N THR A 50 1.52 -4.70 3.87
CA THR A 50 2.26 -5.04 5.08
C THR A 50 2.85 -3.77 5.67
N MET A 51 2.50 -3.46 6.91
CA MET A 51 3.09 -2.36 7.68
C MET A 51 3.82 -2.94 8.89
N THR A 52 5.10 -2.61 9.04
CA THR A 52 5.96 -3.15 10.11
C THR A 52 6.41 -2.07 11.07
N ASN A 53 6.68 -2.46 12.32
CA ASN A 53 7.11 -1.56 13.38
C ASN A 53 6.14 -0.37 13.59
N LEU A 54 4.83 -0.68 13.60
CA LEU A 54 3.76 0.28 13.83
C LEU A 54 3.93 0.97 15.18
N GLN A 55 3.71 2.28 15.20
CA GLN A 55 3.70 3.10 16.41
C GLN A 55 2.29 3.65 16.67
N ALA A 56 2.08 4.24 17.85
CA ALA A 56 0.79 4.85 18.19
C ALA A 56 0.39 5.93 17.19
N GLU A 57 1.36 6.68 16.66
CA GLU A 57 1.16 7.75 15.68
C GLU A 57 0.76 7.24 14.30
N ASP A 58 0.86 5.94 14.03
CA ASP A 58 0.35 5.31 12.81
C ASP A 58 -1.16 5.02 12.90
N SER A 59 -1.80 5.20 14.06
CA SER A 59 -3.24 4.97 14.20
C SER A 59 -4.08 5.90 13.31
N GLY A 60 -5.10 5.38 12.65
CA GLY A 60 -6.03 6.18 11.85
C GLY A 60 -6.71 5.40 10.75
N THR A 61 -7.37 6.13 9.86
CA THR A 61 -8.07 5.57 8.70
C THR A 61 -7.12 5.46 7.52
N TYR A 62 -7.17 4.32 6.85
CA TYR A 62 -6.41 4.06 5.64
C TYR A 62 -7.36 3.63 4.52
N SER A 63 -7.01 3.99 3.28
CA SER A 63 -7.81 3.65 2.12
C SER A 63 -6.96 2.99 1.05
N CYS A 64 -7.56 1.99 0.41
CA CYS A 64 -7.08 1.43 -0.85
C CYS A 64 -7.83 2.11 -2.00
N ALA A 65 -7.14 2.43 -3.09
CA ALA A 65 -7.70 3.03 -4.31
C ALA A 65 -7.08 2.40 -5.58
#